data_AF-A0A952FMB3-F1
#
_entry.id   AF-A0A952FMB3-F1
#
_cell.length_a   1.000
_cell.length_b   1.000
_cell.length_c   1.000
_cell.angle_alpha   90.00
_cell.angle_beta   90.00
_cell.angle_gamma   90.00
#
_symmetry.space_group_name_H-M   'P 1'
#
loop_
_entity.id
_entity.type
_entity.pdbx_description
1 polymer ?
#
loop_
_entity_poly.entity_id
_entity_poly.type
_entity_poly.pdbx_seq_one_letter_code
_entity_poly.pdbx_strand_id
1 'polypeptide(L)'
;MAFHELATNASKHGALSVPGGAVKVGWRVARSAASPFLRVDWTERGGPRAEKPARDGFGLSFIKRSIAYELHGSAELTFKPAGLQCRIEVPMAELRRDAERLAG
;
A
#
# COMPACT_ATOMS: atom_id res chain seq x y z
N MET A 1 8.81 0.49 5.31
CA MET A 1 9.33 0.61 3.92
C MET A 1 8.25 0.64 2.83
N ALA A 2 7.15 -0.12 2.91
CA ALA A 2 6.13 -0.17 1.83
C ALA A 2 5.57 1.20 1.36
N PHE A 3 5.27 2.12 2.28
CA PHE A 3 4.83 3.48 1.92
C PHE A 3 5.88 4.30 1.18
N HIS A 4 7.16 4.12 1.51
CA HIS A 4 8.26 4.79 0.81
C HIS A 4 8.33 4.34 -0.65
N GLU A 5 8.17 3.03 -0.90
CA GLU A 5 8.11 2.48 -2.26
C GLU A 5 6.87 2.97 -3.02
N LEU A 6 5.70 3.03 -2.37
CA LEU A 6 4.49 3.60 -2.98
C LEU A 6 4.70 5.07 -3.36
N ALA A 7 5.27 5.88 -2.46
CA ALA A 7 5.57 7.29 -2.73
C ALA A 7 6.60 7.46 -3.86
N THR A 8 7.63 6.61 -3.89
CA THR A 8 8.65 6.61 -4.96
C THR A 8 8.06 6.22 -6.31
N ASN A 9 7.16 5.24 -6.35
CA ASN A 9 6.44 4.90 -7.58
C ASN A 9 5.50 6.02 -8.02
N ALA A 10 4.80 6.65 -7.08
CA ALA A 10 3.92 7.77 -7.37
C ALA A 10 4.69 8.98 -7.95
N SER A 11 5.90 9.27 -7.48
CA SER A 11 6.72 10.37 -7.99
C SER A 11 7.39 10.06 -9.33
N LYS A 12 7.82 8.81 -9.56
CA LYS A 12 8.49 8.42 -10.80
C LYS A 12 7.54 8.11 -11.94
N HIS A 13 6.37 7.55 -11.63
CA HIS A 13 5.49 6.92 -12.62
C HIS A 13 4.01 7.28 -12.45
N GLY A 14 3.62 7.79 -11.29
CA GLY A 14 2.22 7.90 -10.89
C GLY A 14 1.74 9.34 -10.70
N ALA A 15 0.78 9.50 -9.79
CA ALA A 15 0.10 10.78 -9.57
C ALA A 15 1.00 11.94 -9.15
N LEU A 16 2.15 11.68 -8.52
CA LEU A 16 3.06 12.74 -8.07
C LEU A 16 4.14 13.08 -9.12
N SER A 17 4.09 12.45 -10.29
CA SER A 17 5.00 12.76 -11.41
C SER A 17 4.56 13.97 -12.25
N VAL A 18 3.34 14.47 -12.05
CA VAL A 18 2.75 15.57 -12.82
C VAL A 18 2.09 16.62 -11.92
N PRO A 19 2.07 17.90 -12.32
CA PRO A 19 1.27 18.91 -11.62
C PRO A 19 -0.21 18.54 -11.60
N GLY A 20 -0.87 18.74 -10.45
CA GLY A 20 -2.31 18.50 -10.29
C GLY A 20 -2.71 17.05 -9.99
N GLY A 21 -1.77 16.09 -10.02
CA GLY A 21 -2.02 14.75 -9.51
C GLY A 21 -1.96 14.71 -7.98
N ALA A 22 -2.62 13.70 -7.40
CA ALA A 22 -2.77 13.56 -5.96
C ALA A 22 -2.77 12.10 -5.50
N VAL A 23 -2.26 11.89 -4.30
CA VAL A 23 -2.36 10.64 -3.54
C VAL A 23 -3.32 10.84 -2.38
N LYS A 24 -4.29 9.94 -2.24
CA LYS A 24 -5.12 9.82 -1.04
C LYS A 24 -4.75 8.56 -0.29
N VAL A 25 -4.45 8.71 1.00
CA VAL A 25 -4.27 7.59 1.94
C VAL A 25 -5.41 7.62 2.93
N GLY A 26 -6.17 6.54 3.01
CA GLY A 26 -7.21 6.34 4.02
C GLY A 26 -6.94 5.04 4.77
N TRP A 27 -7.36 4.98 6.03
CA TRP A 27 -7.25 3.76 6.82
C TRP A 27 -8.47 3.60 7.71
N ARG A 28 -8.75 2.35 8.09
CA ARG A 28 -9.78 1.99 9.06
C ARG A 28 -9.46 0.65 9.71
N VAL A 29 -9.88 0.48 10.95
CA VAL A 29 -9.94 -0.85 11.56
C VAL A 29 -11.23 -1.52 11.09
N ALA A 30 -11.09 -2.66 10.43
CA ALA A 30 -12.21 -3.48 9.99
C ALA A 30 -12.32 -4.74 10.87
N ARG A 31 -13.56 -5.17 11.10
CA ARG A 31 -13.85 -6.40 11.84
C ARG A 31 -13.91 -7.56 10.85
N SER A 32 -13.26 -8.67 11.16
CA SER A 32 -13.51 -9.97 10.53
C SER A 32 -14.07 -10.95 11.55
N ALA A 33 -14.57 -12.10 11.10
CA ALA A 33 -15.06 -13.16 11.97
C ALA A 33 -13.96 -13.77 12.86
N ALA A 34 -12.68 -13.69 12.45
CA ALA A 34 -11.55 -14.26 13.18
C ALA A 34 -10.86 -13.22 14.09
N SER A 35 -10.47 -12.07 13.54
CA SER A 35 -9.77 -11.00 14.28
C SER A 35 -9.89 -9.64 13.56
N PRO A 36 -9.81 -8.51 14.29
CA PRO A 36 -9.78 -7.20 13.65
C PRO A 36 -8.48 -6.99 12.87
N PHE A 37 -8.57 -6.27 11.76
CA PHE A 37 -7.44 -5.92 10.91
C PHE A 37 -7.44 -4.41 10.60
N LEU A 38 -6.26 -3.83 10.49
CA LEU A 38 -6.07 -2.51 9.89
C LEU A 38 -6.13 -2.66 8.38
N ARG A 39 -7.03 -1.92 7.75
CA ARG A 39 -7.03 -1.74 6.30
C ARG A 39 -6.53 -0.34 5.96
N VAL A 40 -5.56 -0.27 5.06
CA VAL A 40 -5.06 0.96 4.46
C VAL A 40 -5.35 0.94 2.96
N ASP A 41 -5.96 1.99 2.45
CA ASP A 41 -6.21 2.21 1.04
C ASP A 41 -5.38 3.41 0.56
N TRP A 42 -4.47 3.15 -0.39
CA TRP A 42 -3.73 4.15 -1.16
C TRP A 42 -4.39 4.31 -2.52
N THR A 43 -4.70 5.54 -2.93
CA THR A 43 -5.35 5.83 -4.22
C THR A 43 -4.68 7.02 -4.89
N GLU A 44 -4.18 6.79 -6.10
CA GLU A 44 -3.64 7.81 -6.98
C GLU A 44 -4.71 8.32 -7.95
N ARG A 45 -4.70 9.64 -8.21
CA ARG A 45 -5.60 10.31 -9.15
C ARG A 45 -4.90 11.47 -9.85
N GLY A 46 -5.38 11.81 -11.04
CA GLY A 46 -4.87 12.96 -11.80
C GLY A 46 -3.44 12.77 -12.34
N GLY A 47 -2.90 11.55 -12.22
CA GLY A 47 -1.61 11.19 -12.80
C GLY A 47 -1.72 10.68 -14.24
N PRO A 48 -0.59 10.26 -14.82
CA PRO A 48 -0.57 9.49 -16.05
C PRO A 48 -1.44 8.23 -15.94
N ARG A 49 -1.90 7.72 -17.09
CA ARG A 49 -2.68 6.48 -17.14
C ARG A 49 -1.87 5.33 -16.53
N ALA A 50 -2.35 4.76 -15.44
CA ALA A 50 -1.67 3.63 -14.81
C ALA A 50 -1.97 2.34 -15.58
N GLU A 51 -0.91 1.69 -16.04
CA GLU A 51 -0.97 0.41 -16.74
C GLU A 51 -0.23 -0.65 -15.94
N LYS A 52 -0.78 -1.86 -15.91
CA LYS A 52 -0.11 -2.97 -15.26
C LYS A 52 1.17 -3.28 -16.05
N PRO A 53 2.36 -3.24 -15.43
CA PRO A 53 3.58 -3.56 -16.15
C PRO A 53 3.59 -5.03 -16.58
N ALA A 54 4.22 -5.33 -17.72
CA ALA A 54 4.32 -6.70 -18.24
C ALA A 54 5.07 -7.66 -17.28
N ARG A 55 5.90 -7.11 -16.39
CA ARG A 55 6.54 -7.79 -15.27
C ARG A 55 6.40 -6.93 -14.03
N ASP A 56 6.06 -7.54 -12.89
CA ASP A 56 6.06 -6.83 -11.61
C ASP A 56 7.50 -6.34 -11.33
N GLY A 57 7.70 -5.02 -11.34
CA GLY A 57 8.98 -4.41 -11.00
C GLY A 57 9.39 -4.71 -9.55
N PHE A 58 10.66 -4.46 -9.22
CA PHE A 58 11.23 -4.72 -7.90
C PHE A 58 10.39 -4.08 -6.77
N GLY A 59 10.01 -2.81 -6.91
CA GLY A 59 9.25 -2.08 -5.89
C GLY A 59 7.85 -2.66 -5.62
N LEU A 60 7.11 -3.05 -6.67
CA LEU A 60 5.76 -3.63 -6.50
C LEU A 60 5.82 -5.01 -5.83
N SER A 61 6.82 -5.81 -6.18
CA SER A 61 7.07 -7.10 -5.54
C SER A 61 7.54 -6.92 -4.09
N PHE A 62 8.36 -5.91 -3.83
CA PHE A 62 8.82 -5.57 -2.49
C PHE A 62 7.66 -5.16 -1.57
N ILE A 63 6.72 -4.35 -2.04
CA ILE A 63 5.54 -3.96 -1.25
C ILE A 63 4.76 -5.20 -0.79
N LYS A 64 4.45 -6.12 -1.72
CA LYS A 64 3.73 -7.36 -1.38
C LYS A 64 4.50 -8.22 -0.37
N ARG A 65 5.80 -8.43 -0.62
CA ARG A 65 6.64 -9.28 0.24
C ARG A 65 6.86 -8.66 1.62
N SER A 66 7.21 -7.39 1.72
CA SER A 66 7.46 -6.73 3.01
C SER A 66 6.22 -6.79 3.90
N ILE A 67 5.03 -6.49 3.38
CA ILE A 67 3.78 -6.60 4.14
C ILE A 67 3.49 -8.03 4.59
N ALA A 68 3.70 -9.01 3.70
CA ALA A 68 3.47 -10.42 4.03
C ALA A 68 4.47 -10.96 5.07
N TYR A 69 5.75 -10.63 4.95
CA TYR A 69 6.81 -11.17 5.81
C TYR A 69 6.92 -10.44 7.15
N GLU A 70 6.80 -9.11 7.19
CA GLU A 70 7.03 -8.32 8.41
C GLU A 70 5.75 -8.24 9.27
N LEU A 71 4.58 -8.17 8.64
CA LEU A 71 3.33 -7.85 9.31
C LEU A 71 2.27 -8.96 9.20
N HIS A 72 2.63 -10.11 8.63
CA HIS A 72 1.71 -11.22 8.33
C HIS A 72 0.40 -10.73 7.66
N GLY A 73 0.52 -9.71 6.82
CA GLY A 73 -0.58 -9.06 6.14
C GLY A 73 -0.65 -9.40 4.65
N SER A 74 -1.49 -8.67 3.93
CA SER A 74 -1.61 -8.76 2.48
C SER A 74 -1.56 -7.37 1.83
N ALA A 75 -1.08 -7.32 0.59
CA ALA A 75 -1.14 -6.12 -0.23
C ALA A 75 -1.63 -6.46 -1.64
N GLU A 76 -2.71 -5.80 -2.05
CA GLU A 76 -3.29 -5.90 -3.39
C GLU A 76 -3.04 -4.61 -4.17
N LEU A 77 -2.58 -4.74 -5.41
CA LEU A 77 -2.30 -3.62 -6.31
C LEU A 77 -3.24 -3.72 -7.51
N THR A 78 -4.01 -2.66 -7.75
CA THR A 78 -4.94 -2.54 -8.89
C THR A 78 -4.56 -1.33 -9.72
N PHE A 79 -4.20 -1.57 -10.98
CA PHE A 79 -3.87 -0.51 -11.95
C PHE A 79 -5.16 -0.11 -12.67
N LYS A 80 -5.63 1.13 -12.46
CA LYS A 80 -6.78 1.69 -13.17
C LYS A 80 -6.32 2.82 -14.07
N PRO A 81 -7.04 3.12 -15.18
CA PRO A 81 -6.70 4.26 -16.02
C PRO A 81 -6.58 5.59 -15.26
N ALA A 82 -7.31 5.74 -14.14
CA ALA A 82 -7.27 6.93 -13.30
C ALA A 82 -6.07 7.00 -12.32
N GLY A 83 -5.30 5.92 -12.16
CA GLY A 83 -4.19 5.82 -11.22
C GLY A 83 -4.08 4.46 -10.53
N LEU A 84 -2.97 4.25 -9.81
CA LEU A 84 -2.76 3.08 -8.97
C LEU A 84 -3.68 3.09 -7.74
N GLN A 85 -4.22 1.92 -7.40
CA GLN A 85 -4.84 1.66 -6.10
C GLN A 85 -4.06 0.56 -5.40
N CYS A 86 -3.70 0.77 -4.14
CA CYS A 86 -3.13 -0.27 -3.29
C CYS A 86 -3.99 -0.44 -2.04
N ARG A 87 -4.34 -1.69 -1.73
CA ARG A 87 -4.99 -2.06 -0.48
C ARG A 87 -4.02 -2.90 0.34
N ILE A 88 -3.81 -2.50 1.58
CA ILE A 88 -2.99 -3.22 2.54
C ILE A 88 -3.90 -3.65 3.69
N GLU A 89 -3.84 -4.91 4.08
CA GLU A 89 -4.57 -5.45 5.23
C GLU A 89 -3.59 -6.13 6.19
N VAL A 90 -3.61 -5.70 7.46
CA VAL A 90 -2.68 -6.17 8.49
C VAL A 90 -3.48 -6.57 9.74
N PRO A 91 -3.27 -7.77 10.30
CA PRO A 91 -3.92 -8.14 11.55
C PRO A 91 -3.54 -7.19 12.69
N MET A 92 -4.52 -6.69 13.47
CA MET A 92 -4.24 -5.77 14.58
C MET A 92 -3.36 -6.39 15.67
N ALA A 93 -3.39 -7.73 15.80
CA ALA A 93 -2.55 -8.46 16.73
C ALA A 93 -1.05 -8.30 16.41
N GLU A 94 -0.68 -8.21 15.14
CA GLU A 94 0.71 -8.03 14.70
C GLU A 94 1.21 -6.62 15.01
N LEU A 95 0.38 -5.61 14.72
CA LEU A 95 0.72 -4.21 15.00
C LEU A 95 0.93 -3.95 16.50
N ARG A 96 0.15 -4.63 17.36
CA ARG A 96 0.33 -4.55 18.82
C ARG A 96 1.65 -5.18 19.26
N ARG A 97 2.00 -6.36 18.74
CA ARG A 97 3.27 -7.03 19.04
C ARG A 97 4.48 -6.16 18.67
N ASP A 98 4.42 -5.53 17.50
CA ASP A 98 5.53 -4.71 17.02
C ASP A 98 5.66 -3.40 17.82
N ALA A 99 4.53 -2.78 18.21
CA ALA A 99 4.53 -1.63 19.10
C ALA A 99 5.12 -1.93 20.49
N GLU A 100 4.80 -3.10 21.04
CA GLU A 100 5.35 -3.57 22.33
C GLU A 100 6.86 -3.84 22.24
N ARG A 101 7.35 -4.33 21.10
CA ARG A 101 8.79 -4.55 20.85
C ARG A 101 9.58 -3.23 20.74
N LEU A 102 9.00 -2.18 20.17
CA LEU A 102 9.66 -0.87 20.02
C LEU A 102 9.64 -0.04 21.31
N ALA A 103 8.78 -0.38 22.27
CA ALA A 103 8.63 0.32 23.53
C ALA A 103 9.54 -0.23 24.66
N GLY A 104 10.24 -1.33 24.43
CA GLY A 104 11.23 -1.94 25.34
C GLY A 104 12.65 -1.79 24.82
#